data_AF-A0AAJ3F3L3-F1
#
_entry.id   AF-A0AAJ3F3L3-F1
#
_cell.length_a   1.000
_cell.length_b   1.000
_cell.length_c   1.000
_cell.angle_alpha   90.00
_cell.angle_beta   90.00
_cell.angle_gamma   90.00
#
_symmetry.space_group_name_H-M   'P 1'
#
loop_
_entity.id
_entity.type
_entity.pdbx_description
1 polymer ?
#
loop_
_entity_poly.entity_id
_entity_poly.type
_entity_poly.pdbx_seq_one_letter_code
_entity_poly.pdbx_strand_id
1 'polypeptide(L)'
;MIRPGPAPRVFQTLLVVLLLTFAPVAAEGGPEATELHVISSHSHDEGAFTQGLEMHDGLLYESTGLYGSSSLREVDPSSGEVLRQTRLDQSLFGEGITVVGDTIVMLTWREEIALVFDIETLEVIANHTYSGEGWGLCYDGNHLVMSNGTSDLTFRNPSNFSVEATLPVTNQGIEVDLLNELECVGQTVYANVWGSDSIIAIDKTTGEVKSTIDASVLTENESDGYNDVLNGIAYFPERDAFLITGKNWTSMHLVSFENSQTPSDDNISEPLPLSILKGISSVLLIAALVIILSSLRLLSAIVRFFVLMIARRQTEQPPAPSEEKQEGGEAR
;
A
#
# COMPACT_ATOMS: atom_id res chain seq x y z
N MET A 1 84.41 -13.76 39.00
CA MET A 1 83.33 -14.71 39.33
C MET A 1 82.37 -14.03 40.31
N ILE A 2 81.09 -14.11 40.00
CA ILE A 2 80.01 -13.17 40.36
C ILE A 2 79.51 -13.40 41.80
N ARG A 3 79.23 -12.30 42.53
CA ARG A 3 78.44 -12.27 43.78
C ARG A 3 77.01 -11.77 43.49
N PRO A 4 76.01 -12.13 44.31
CA PRO A 4 74.60 -12.17 43.94
C PRO A 4 73.86 -10.84 44.10
N GLY A 5 72.81 -10.64 43.32
CA GLY A 5 71.80 -9.57 43.47
C GLY A 5 70.40 -10.17 43.73
N PRO A 6 69.53 -9.48 44.49
CA PRO A 6 68.24 -10.01 44.95
C PRO A 6 67.11 -9.80 43.94
N ALA A 7 66.08 -10.65 43.99
CA ALA A 7 64.80 -10.48 43.29
C ALA A 7 63.95 -9.39 43.98
N PRO A 8 62.99 -8.74 43.29
CA PRO A 8 61.63 -9.30 43.31
C PRO A 8 60.74 -9.05 42.05
N ARG A 9 59.86 -10.04 41.83
CA ARG A 9 58.46 -10.02 41.35
C ARG A 9 57.93 -8.79 40.61
N VAL A 10 57.50 -8.98 39.36
CA VAL A 10 56.22 -8.42 38.86
C VAL A 10 55.53 -9.45 37.96
N PHE A 11 54.37 -9.87 38.42
CA PHE A 11 53.36 -10.68 37.73
C PHE A 11 52.59 -9.72 36.82
N GLN A 12 52.59 -9.90 35.50
CA GLN A 12 51.58 -9.28 34.63
C GLN A 12 51.17 -10.27 33.54
N THR A 13 50.20 -11.10 33.91
CA THR A 13 49.30 -11.83 33.03
C THR A 13 48.48 -10.79 32.25
N LEU A 14 48.69 -10.68 30.93
CA LEU A 14 47.78 -9.91 30.07
C LEU A 14 46.65 -10.84 29.64
N LEU A 15 45.60 -10.92 30.46
CA LEU A 15 44.33 -11.53 30.09
C LEU A 15 43.53 -10.50 29.29
N VAL A 16 43.48 -10.62 27.97
CA VAL A 16 42.57 -9.84 27.13
C VAL A 16 41.18 -10.43 27.33
N VAL A 17 40.38 -9.80 28.19
CA VAL A 17 38.93 -10.06 28.27
C VAL A 17 38.27 -9.30 27.13
N LEU A 18 37.93 -10.02 26.06
CA LEU A 18 37.04 -9.51 25.01
C LEU A 18 35.61 -9.52 25.59
N LEU A 19 35.19 -8.40 26.17
CA LEU A 19 33.80 -8.15 26.49
C LEU A 19 33.03 -7.98 25.18
N LEU A 20 32.51 -9.09 24.65
CA LEU A 20 31.40 -9.07 23.71
C LEU A 20 30.19 -8.52 24.47
N THR A 21 29.93 -7.23 24.31
CA THR A 21 28.65 -6.63 24.66
C THR A 21 27.62 -7.25 23.72
N PHE A 22 26.94 -8.30 24.17
CA PHE A 22 25.65 -8.67 23.61
C PHE A 22 24.72 -7.49 23.91
N ALA A 23 24.54 -6.62 22.91
CA ALA A 23 23.35 -5.79 22.91
C ALA A 23 22.16 -6.76 22.93
N PRO A 24 21.15 -6.55 23.79
CA PRO A 24 19.92 -7.30 23.66
C PRO A 24 19.40 -7.01 22.25
N VAL A 25 19.33 -8.03 21.41
CA VAL A 25 18.43 -8.00 20.25
C VAL A 25 17.07 -7.71 20.87
N ALA A 26 16.52 -6.53 20.57
CA ALA A 26 15.14 -6.26 20.89
C ALA A 26 14.35 -7.40 20.24
N ALA A 27 13.66 -8.18 21.06
CA ALA A 27 12.63 -9.07 20.54
C ALA A 27 11.64 -8.15 19.84
N GLU A 28 11.61 -8.19 18.51
CA GLU A 28 10.48 -7.64 17.78
C GLU A 28 9.24 -8.31 18.36
N GLY A 29 8.32 -7.49 18.85
CA GLY A 29 7.04 -7.97 19.37
C GLY A 29 6.40 -8.86 18.30
N GLY A 30 5.77 -9.95 18.72
CA GLY A 30 4.99 -10.75 17.77
C GLY A 30 3.90 -9.93 17.09
N PRO A 31 3.28 -10.48 16.03
CA PRO A 31 2.25 -9.79 15.29
C PRO A 31 1.25 -9.20 16.26
N GLU A 32 1.10 -7.90 16.19
CA GLU A 32 0.14 -7.21 17.01
C GLU A 32 -1.26 -7.59 16.50
N ALA A 33 -2.12 -8.05 17.41
CA ALA A 33 -3.50 -8.37 17.04
C ALA A 33 -4.21 -7.06 16.65
N THR A 34 -4.64 -6.98 15.40
CA THR A 34 -5.42 -5.85 14.88
C THR A 34 -6.89 -6.15 15.12
N GLU A 35 -7.60 -5.25 15.80
CA GLU A 35 -9.03 -5.42 16.05
C GLU A 35 -9.83 -5.10 14.77
N LEU A 36 -10.85 -5.92 14.55
CA LEU A 36 -11.83 -5.75 13.48
C LEU A 36 -13.08 -5.07 14.06
N HIS A 37 -13.51 -3.98 13.45
CA HIS A 37 -14.75 -3.29 13.82
C HIS A 37 -15.76 -3.34 12.68
N VAL A 38 -16.96 -3.86 12.97
CA VAL A 38 -18.07 -3.89 12.00
C VAL A 38 -18.70 -2.51 11.90
N ILE A 39 -18.66 -1.93 10.70
CA ILE A 39 -19.29 -0.65 10.37
C ILE A 39 -20.75 -0.86 9.97
N SER A 40 -21.00 -1.85 9.11
CA SER A 40 -22.33 -2.21 8.64
C SER A 40 -22.36 -3.62 8.06
N SER A 41 -23.52 -4.26 8.04
CA SER A 41 -23.74 -5.55 7.38
C SER A 41 -24.91 -5.45 6.41
N HIS A 42 -24.85 -6.20 5.31
CA HIS A 42 -25.95 -6.37 4.36
C HIS A 42 -26.07 -7.84 3.94
N SER A 43 -27.15 -8.18 3.24
CA SER A 43 -27.42 -9.55 2.79
C SER A 43 -26.38 -9.98 1.78
N HIS A 44 -26.00 -11.25 1.84
CA HIS A 44 -25.19 -11.93 0.83
C HIS A 44 -25.97 -13.16 0.30
N ASP A 45 -25.67 -13.60 -0.91
CA ASP A 45 -26.33 -14.75 -1.52
C ASP A 45 -25.81 -16.04 -0.86
N GLU A 46 -26.67 -16.74 -0.11
CA GLU A 46 -26.33 -18.02 0.53
C GLU A 46 -25.98 -19.13 -0.48
N GLY A 47 -26.29 -18.95 -1.76
CA GLY A 47 -25.85 -19.84 -2.85
C GLY A 47 -24.44 -19.55 -3.39
N ALA A 48 -23.79 -18.47 -2.96
CA ALA A 48 -22.48 -18.04 -3.43
C ALA A 48 -21.36 -18.77 -2.68
N PHE A 49 -20.66 -19.68 -3.35
CA PHE A 49 -19.42 -20.26 -2.82
C PHE A 49 -18.26 -19.32 -3.12
N THR A 50 -18.16 -18.20 -2.39
CA THR A 50 -17.22 -17.09 -2.67
C THR A 50 -15.77 -17.56 -2.71
N GLN A 51 -15.07 -17.26 -3.81
CA GLN A 51 -13.66 -17.61 -4.01
C GLN A 51 -12.76 -16.43 -4.39
N GLY A 52 -13.36 -15.30 -4.78
CA GLY A 52 -12.63 -14.06 -5.03
C GLY A 52 -13.57 -12.88 -4.93
N LEU A 53 -13.09 -11.78 -4.38
CA LEU A 53 -13.87 -10.57 -4.14
C LEU A 53 -13.03 -9.35 -4.47
N GLU A 54 -13.55 -8.41 -5.28
CA GLU A 54 -12.79 -7.22 -5.68
C GLU A 54 -13.71 -6.02 -5.82
N MET A 55 -13.31 -4.88 -5.25
CA MET A 55 -13.99 -3.60 -5.46
C MET A 55 -13.35 -2.87 -6.64
N HIS A 56 -14.15 -2.42 -7.59
CA HIS A 56 -13.66 -1.62 -8.69
C HIS A 56 -14.71 -0.62 -9.16
N ASP A 57 -14.32 0.67 -9.25
CA ASP A 57 -15.18 1.78 -9.67
C ASP A 57 -16.55 1.84 -8.95
N GLY A 58 -16.55 1.53 -7.64
CA GLY A 58 -17.73 1.57 -6.79
C GLY A 58 -18.69 0.39 -6.96
N LEU A 59 -18.31 -0.62 -7.73
CA LEU A 59 -19.00 -1.90 -7.87
C LEU A 59 -18.18 -3.01 -7.22
N LEU A 60 -18.87 -4.07 -6.80
CA LEU A 60 -18.25 -5.28 -6.29
C LEU A 60 -18.27 -6.35 -7.37
N TYR A 61 -17.15 -7.03 -7.56
CA TYR A 61 -17.06 -8.21 -8.39
C TYR A 61 -16.80 -9.42 -7.52
N GLU A 62 -17.50 -10.51 -7.81
CA GLU A 62 -17.42 -11.74 -7.04
C GLU A 62 -17.22 -12.93 -7.99
N SER A 63 -16.25 -13.77 -7.65
CA SER A 63 -16.09 -15.11 -8.19
C SER A 63 -16.71 -16.13 -7.25
N THR A 64 -17.53 -17.01 -7.80
CA THR A 64 -18.05 -18.17 -7.06
C THR A 64 -17.52 -19.48 -7.63
N GLY A 65 -17.23 -20.42 -6.73
CA GLY A 65 -16.77 -21.76 -7.05
C GLY A 65 -17.90 -22.79 -7.27
N LEU A 66 -17.51 -24.06 -7.19
CA LEU A 66 -18.28 -25.29 -7.43
C LEU A 66 -18.47 -25.61 -8.93
N TYR A 67 -18.08 -26.82 -9.32
CA TYR A 67 -18.29 -27.33 -10.68
C TYR A 67 -19.78 -27.30 -11.05
N GLY A 68 -20.08 -26.73 -12.21
CA GLY A 68 -21.45 -26.56 -12.70
C GLY A 68 -22.22 -25.37 -12.11
N SER A 69 -21.66 -24.68 -11.11
CA SER A 69 -22.27 -23.50 -10.46
C SER A 69 -21.39 -22.27 -10.47
N SER A 70 -20.11 -22.39 -10.86
CA SER A 70 -19.16 -21.29 -10.85
C SER A 70 -19.61 -20.13 -11.74
N SER A 71 -19.39 -18.90 -11.26
CA SER A 71 -19.83 -17.68 -11.95
C SER A 71 -18.93 -16.49 -11.63
N LEU A 72 -18.91 -15.52 -12.55
CA LEU A 72 -18.43 -14.16 -12.29
C LEU A 72 -19.66 -13.27 -12.17
N ARG A 73 -19.72 -12.47 -11.10
CA ARG A 73 -20.86 -11.62 -10.74
C ARG A 73 -20.40 -10.19 -10.57
N GLU A 74 -21.25 -9.26 -10.98
CA GLU A 74 -21.19 -7.86 -10.58
C GLU A 74 -22.33 -7.62 -9.59
N VAL A 75 -22.00 -7.04 -8.45
CA VAL A 75 -22.84 -6.96 -7.26
C VAL A 75 -22.87 -5.52 -6.75
N ASP A 76 -24.03 -5.06 -6.29
CA ASP A 76 -24.14 -3.80 -5.57
C ASP A 76 -23.51 -3.96 -4.16
N PRO A 77 -22.43 -3.23 -3.84
CA PRO A 77 -21.69 -3.41 -2.58
C PRO A 77 -22.45 -2.95 -1.32
N SER A 78 -23.62 -2.30 -1.49
CA SER A 78 -24.42 -1.80 -0.38
C SER A 78 -25.59 -2.71 -0.02
N SER A 79 -26.12 -3.44 -1.01
CA SER A 79 -27.29 -4.31 -0.84
C SER A 79 -26.98 -5.79 -0.98
N GLY A 80 -25.89 -6.16 -1.68
CA GLY A 80 -25.58 -7.54 -2.07
C GLY A 80 -26.39 -8.03 -3.28
N GLU A 81 -27.13 -7.14 -3.96
CA GLU A 81 -27.89 -7.50 -5.16
C GLU A 81 -26.96 -7.81 -6.33
N VAL A 82 -27.10 -9.01 -6.92
CA VAL A 82 -26.42 -9.38 -8.16
C VAL A 82 -27.04 -8.59 -9.32
N LEU A 83 -26.29 -7.63 -9.87
CA LEU A 83 -26.71 -6.76 -10.97
C LEU A 83 -26.66 -7.51 -12.30
N ARG A 84 -25.60 -8.30 -12.50
CA ARG A 84 -25.41 -9.18 -13.65
C ARG A 84 -24.39 -10.28 -13.34
N GLN A 85 -24.44 -11.35 -14.10
CA GLN A 85 -23.51 -12.46 -13.95
C GLN A 85 -23.31 -13.22 -15.26
N THR A 86 -22.17 -13.89 -15.36
CA THR A 86 -21.91 -14.92 -16.37
C THR A 86 -21.56 -16.23 -15.68
N ARG A 87 -21.98 -17.36 -16.26
CA ARG A 87 -21.64 -18.69 -15.74
C ARG A 87 -20.44 -19.25 -16.48
N LEU A 88 -19.57 -19.93 -15.74
CA LEU A 88 -18.47 -20.67 -16.32
C LEU A 88 -18.97 -21.96 -16.96
N ASP A 89 -18.13 -22.56 -17.80
CA ASP A 89 -18.32 -23.93 -18.25
C ASP A 89 -18.38 -24.88 -17.04
N GLN A 90 -19.23 -25.91 -17.10
CA GLN A 90 -19.47 -26.82 -15.98
C GLN A 90 -18.23 -27.60 -15.54
N SER A 91 -17.22 -27.72 -16.42
CA SER A 91 -15.94 -28.35 -16.14
C SER A 91 -14.96 -27.46 -15.38
N LEU A 92 -15.27 -26.17 -15.17
CA LEU A 92 -14.41 -25.23 -14.47
C LEU A 92 -14.92 -24.97 -13.06
N PHE A 93 -13.98 -24.86 -12.13
CA PHE A 93 -14.22 -24.37 -10.77
C PHE A 93 -13.58 -22.99 -10.65
N GLY A 94 -14.39 -21.94 -10.53
CA GLY A 94 -13.92 -20.56 -10.41
C GLY A 94 -13.24 -20.29 -9.07
N GLU A 95 -12.14 -19.56 -9.08
CA GLU A 95 -11.34 -19.19 -7.91
C GLU A 95 -11.12 -17.67 -7.86
N GLY A 96 -10.05 -17.18 -7.22
CA GLY A 96 -9.74 -15.78 -7.04
C GLY A 96 -9.81 -14.93 -8.32
N ILE A 97 -10.28 -13.69 -8.16
CA ILE A 97 -10.36 -12.69 -9.23
C ILE A 97 -9.64 -11.42 -8.84
N THR A 98 -9.20 -10.67 -9.83
CA THR A 98 -8.81 -9.26 -9.65
C THR A 98 -9.02 -8.49 -10.95
N VAL A 99 -9.02 -7.17 -10.86
CA VAL A 99 -9.19 -6.27 -12.01
C VAL A 99 -7.84 -5.76 -12.51
N VAL A 100 -7.61 -5.85 -13.82
CA VAL A 100 -6.44 -5.30 -14.51
C VAL A 100 -6.91 -4.44 -15.70
N GLY A 101 -6.89 -3.12 -15.52
CA GLY A 101 -7.43 -2.20 -16.52
C GLY A 101 -8.92 -2.49 -16.77
N ASP A 102 -9.29 -2.70 -18.04
CA ASP A 102 -10.67 -2.96 -18.46
C ASP A 102 -11.02 -4.47 -18.44
N THR A 103 -10.26 -5.28 -17.69
CA THR A 103 -10.43 -6.75 -17.67
C THR A 103 -10.47 -7.30 -16.26
N ILE A 104 -11.19 -8.42 -16.08
CA ILE A 104 -11.16 -9.23 -14.86
C ILE A 104 -10.39 -10.51 -15.17
N VAL A 105 -9.37 -10.82 -14.37
CA VAL A 105 -8.66 -12.09 -14.44
C VAL A 105 -9.21 -13.01 -13.35
N MET A 106 -9.60 -14.23 -13.71
CA MET A 106 -10.14 -15.24 -12.79
C MET A 106 -9.29 -16.51 -12.85
N LEU A 107 -8.90 -17.01 -11.69
CA LEU A 107 -8.25 -18.32 -11.58
C LEU A 107 -9.27 -19.46 -11.66
N THR A 108 -8.76 -20.64 -11.96
CA THR A 108 -9.49 -21.90 -11.80
C THR A 108 -8.78 -22.79 -10.79
N TRP A 109 -9.52 -23.65 -10.10
CA TRP A 109 -8.91 -24.42 -9.02
C TRP A 109 -7.82 -25.37 -9.50
N ARG A 110 -8.15 -26.29 -10.40
CA ARG A 110 -7.24 -27.38 -10.82
C ARG A 110 -7.02 -27.43 -12.32
N GLU A 111 -7.73 -26.58 -13.04
CA GLU A 111 -7.76 -26.62 -14.50
C GLU A 111 -6.54 -25.90 -15.12
N GLU A 112 -5.70 -25.28 -14.29
CA GLU A 112 -4.46 -24.62 -14.71
C GLU A 112 -4.69 -23.49 -15.73
N ILE A 113 -5.86 -22.83 -15.65
CA ILE A 113 -6.32 -21.79 -16.56
C ILE A 113 -6.64 -20.52 -15.77
N ALA A 114 -6.14 -19.38 -16.23
CA ALA A 114 -6.61 -18.06 -15.81
C ALA A 114 -7.47 -17.47 -16.93
N LEU A 115 -8.77 -17.34 -16.71
CA LEU A 115 -9.70 -16.73 -17.66
C LEU A 115 -9.58 -15.21 -17.62
N VAL A 116 -9.68 -14.55 -18.76
CA VAL A 116 -9.70 -13.10 -18.87
C VAL A 116 -11.05 -12.67 -19.42
N PHE A 117 -11.78 -11.91 -18.64
CA PHE A 117 -13.10 -11.38 -18.96
C PHE A 117 -12.99 -9.91 -19.34
N ASP A 118 -13.77 -9.49 -20.32
CA ASP A 118 -14.05 -8.08 -20.57
C ASP A 118 -14.98 -7.55 -19.46
N ILE A 119 -14.61 -6.46 -18.77
CA ILE A 119 -15.38 -5.99 -17.61
C ILE A 119 -16.74 -5.40 -18.01
N GLU A 120 -16.86 -4.83 -19.21
CA GLU A 120 -18.10 -4.22 -19.70
C GLU A 120 -19.16 -5.25 -20.10
N THR A 121 -18.76 -6.47 -20.45
CA THR A 121 -19.67 -7.52 -20.95
C THR A 121 -19.70 -8.78 -20.09
N LEU A 122 -18.68 -8.99 -19.25
CA LEU A 122 -18.39 -10.24 -18.55
C LEU A 122 -18.24 -11.45 -19.52
N GLU A 123 -17.85 -11.20 -20.76
CA GLU A 123 -17.52 -12.27 -21.71
C GLU A 123 -16.05 -12.66 -21.60
N VAL A 124 -15.76 -13.96 -21.70
CA VAL A 124 -14.37 -14.44 -21.77
C VAL A 124 -13.77 -14.01 -23.10
N ILE A 125 -12.72 -13.19 -23.06
CA ILE A 125 -12.03 -12.66 -24.25
C ILE A 125 -10.66 -13.30 -24.47
N ALA A 126 -10.05 -13.87 -23.43
CA ALA A 126 -8.78 -14.56 -23.51
C ALA A 126 -8.61 -15.54 -22.34
N ASN A 127 -7.50 -16.28 -22.36
CA ASN A 127 -7.03 -17.04 -21.22
C ASN A 127 -5.50 -17.09 -21.19
N HIS A 128 -4.97 -17.35 -20.01
CA HIS A 128 -3.61 -17.80 -19.78
C HIS A 128 -3.61 -19.19 -19.18
N THR A 129 -2.44 -19.81 -19.16
CA THR A 129 -2.20 -21.09 -18.50
C THR A 129 -1.16 -20.95 -17.41
N TYR A 130 -1.29 -21.71 -16.33
CA TYR A 130 -0.28 -21.84 -15.29
C TYR A 130 -0.05 -23.31 -14.95
N SER A 131 0.62 -23.61 -13.83
CA SER A 131 0.82 -24.97 -13.35
C SER A 131 0.51 -25.02 -11.86
N GLY A 132 -0.07 -26.12 -11.41
CA GLY A 132 -0.56 -26.27 -10.04
C GLY A 132 -1.93 -25.65 -9.80
N GLU A 133 -2.38 -25.66 -8.55
CA GLU A 133 -3.66 -25.08 -8.18
C GLU A 133 -3.63 -23.54 -8.17
N GLY A 134 -4.79 -22.91 -8.32
CA GLY A 134 -4.96 -21.47 -8.08
C GLY A 134 -6.08 -21.21 -7.08
N TRP A 135 -5.82 -20.31 -6.11
CA TRP A 135 -6.73 -20.04 -5.00
C TRP A 135 -7.10 -18.56 -4.99
N GLY A 136 -6.32 -17.67 -4.37
CA GLY A 136 -6.56 -16.22 -4.39
C GLY A 136 -5.73 -15.48 -5.44
N LEU A 137 -6.23 -14.31 -5.85
CA LEU A 137 -5.58 -13.43 -6.82
C LEU A 137 -5.85 -11.97 -6.44
N CYS A 138 -4.82 -11.12 -6.43
CA CYS A 138 -4.98 -9.66 -6.36
C CYS A 138 -3.99 -8.96 -7.29
N TYR A 139 -4.28 -7.72 -7.69
CA TYR A 139 -3.40 -6.93 -8.54
C TYR A 139 -2.73 -5.80 -7.74
N ASP A 140 -1.40 -5.81 -7.67
CA ASP A 140 -0.66 -4.82 -6.87
C ASP A 140 -0.33 -3.52 -7.64
N GLY A 141 -0.89 -3.36 -8.85
CA GLY A 141 -0.60 -2.29 -9.79
C GLY A 141 0.57 -2.60 -10.74
N ASN A 142 1.34 -3.67 -10.51
CA ASN A 142 2.42 -4.10 -11.39
C ASN A 142 2.34 -5.60 -11.72
N HIS A 143 2.02 -6.43 -10.73
CA HIS A 143 1.98 -7.88 -10.80
C HIS A 143 0.62 -8.41 -10.36
N LEU A 144 0.25 -9.54 -10.93
CA LEU A 144 -0.79 -10.41 -10.39
C LEU A 144 -0.17 -11.24 -9.26
N VAL A 145 -0.61 -11.03 -8.02
CA VAL A 145 -0.18 -11.79 -6.85
C VAL A 145 -1.14 -12.94 -6.66
N MET A 146 -0.63 -14.17 -6.63
CA MET A 146 -1.43 -15.39 -6.63
C MET A 146 -1.02 -16.32 -5.51
N SER A 147 -2.00 -16.81 -4.75
CA SER A 147 -1.87 -17.92 -3.79
C SER A 147 -2.37 -19.23 -4.42
N ASN A 148 -2.01 -20.35 -3.78
CA ASN A 148 -2.39 -21.69 -4.21
C ASN A 148 -2.60 -22.66 -3.03
N GLY A 149 -2.89 -22.13 -1.83
CA GLY A 149 -3.01 -22.93 -0.61
C GLY A 149 -1.70 -23.36 0.04
N THR A 150 -0.53 -23.08 -0.56
CA THR A 150 0.77 -23.20 0.11
C THR A 150 1.12 -21.91 0.86
N SER A 151 2.29 -21.87 1.48
CA SER A 151 2.88 -20.67 2.09
C SER A 151 3.55 -19.72 1.11
N ASP A 152 3.60 -20.04 -0.18
CA ASP A 152 4.22 -19.17 -1.19
C ASP A 152 3.18 -18.28 -1.88
N LEU A 153 3.49 -17.00 -2.03
CA LEU A 153 2.84 -16.11 -2.99
C LEU A 153 3.67 -16.02 -4.27
N THR A 154 3.03 -16.14 -5.42
CA THR A 154 3.69 -15.93 -6.72
C THR A 154 3.32 -14.57 -7.29
N PHE A 155 4.31 -13.84 -7.77
CA PHE A 155 4.14 -12.58 -8.50
C PHE A 155 4.26 -12.88 -9.98
N ARG A 156 3.19 -12.59 -10.72
CA ARG A 156 3.03 -12.99 -12.12
C ARG A 156 2.88 -11.78 -13.03
N ASN A 157 3.47 -11.89 -14.21
CA ASN A 157 3.35 -10.87 -15.24
C ASN A 157 1.88 -10.77 -15.72
N PRO A 158 1.25 -9.60 -15.70
CA PRO A 158 -0.16 -9.45 -16.07
C PRO A 158 -0.45 -9.70 -17.56
N SER A 159 0.56 -9.63 -18.44
CA SER A 159 0.36 -9.81 -19.89
C SER A 159 0.43 -11.25 -20.37
N ASN A 160 1.12 -12.12 -19.63
CA ASN A 160 1.36 -13.51 -20.06
C ASN A 160 1.28 -14.54 -18.92
N PHE A 161 1.03 -14.09 -17.69
CA PHE A 161 0.85 -14.89 -16.48
C PHE A 161 2.09 -15.70 -16.02
N SER A 162 3.27 -15.44 -16.59
CA SER A 162 4.51 -16.08 -16.19
C SER A 162 4.95 -15.65 -14.78
N VAL A 163 5.49 -16.57 -14.00
CA VAL A 163 6.05 -16.28 -12.67
C VAL A 163 7.31 -15.42 -12.81
N GLU A 164 7.32 -14.27 -12.16
CA GLU A 164 8.45 -13.34 -12.11
C GLU A 164 9.16 -13.38 -10.75
N ALA A 165 8.42 -13.66 -9.67
CA ALA A 165 8.97 -13.93 -8.35
C ALA A 165 8.09 -14.89 -7.53
N THR A 166 8.70 -15.50 -6.52
CA THR A 166 8.02 -16.28 -5.48
C THR A 166 8.45 -15.72 -4.13
N LEU A 167 7.48 -15.51 -3.24
CA LEU A 167 7.65 -14.92 -1.94
C LEU A 167 7.11 -15.88 -0.86
N PRO A 168 7.99 -16.50 -0.05
CA PRO A 168 7.57 -17.30 1.08
C PRO A 168 6.94 -16.42 2.17
N VAL A 169 5.76 -16.80 2.63
CA VAL A 169 5.05 -16.10 3.69
C VAL A 169 5.37 -16.73 5.03
N THR A 170 5.80 -15.90 5.98
CA THR A 170 6.16 -16.35 7.33
C THR A 170 5.58 -15.46 8.41
N ASN A 171 5.20 -16.08 9.52
CA ASN A 171 4.86 -15.40 10.75
C ASN A 171 5.93 -15.75 11.79
N GLN A 172 6.73 -14.75 12.21
CA GLN A 172 7.87 -14.95 13.12
C GLN A 172 8.84 -16.04 12.66
N GLY A 173 9.06 -16.15 11.35
CA GLY A 173 9.94 -17.14 10.73
C GLY A 173 9.35 -18.54 10.57
N ILE A 174 8.07 -18.74 10.88
CA ILE A 174 7.33 -19.98 10.62
C ILE A 174 6.47 -19.78 9.38
N GLU A 175 6.54 -20.70 8.41
CA GLU A 175 5.72 -20.68 7.21
C GLU A 175 4.22 -20.69 7.56
N VAL A 176 3.44 -19.90 6.83
CA VAL A 176 1.97 -19.85 6.97
C VAL A 176 1.33 -20.44 5.73
N ASP A 177 0.91 -21.70 5.82
CA ASP A 177 0.23 -22.40 4.72
C ASP A 177 -1.27 -22.01 4.62
N LEU A 178 -1.96 -22.56 3.63
CA LEU A 178 -3.41 -22.41 3.40
C LEU A 178 -3.82 -20.97 3.07
N LEU A 179 -2.92 -20.21 2.46
CA LEU A 179 -3.23 -18.90 1.90
C LEU A 179 -4.30 -19.04 0.80
N ASN A 180 -5.43 -18.38 1.00
CA ASN A 180 -6.58 -18.47 0.12
C ASN A 180 -6.81 -17.13 -0.57
N GLU A 181 -8.02 -16.57 -0.51
CA GLU A 181 -8.36 -15.31 -1.14
C GLU A 181 -7.43 -14.16 -0.68
N LEU A 182 -7.11 -13.27 -1.63
CA LEU A 182 -6.10 -12.22 -1.46
C LEU A 182 -6.69 -10.86 -1.79
N GLU A 183 -6.22 -9.83 -1.09
CA GLU A 183 -6.48 -8.44 -1.45
C GLU A 183 -5.22 -7.56 -1.36
N CYS A 184 -4.96 -6.77 -2.39
CA CYS A 184 -3.73 -6.00 -2.54
C CYS A 184 -3.94 -4.51 -2.18
N VAL A 185 -3.44 -4.06 -1.01
CA VAL A 185 -3.57 -2.66 -0.57
C VAL A 185 -2.20 -2.04 -0.29
N GLY A 186 -1.71 -1.23 -1.23
CA GLY A 186 -0.41 -0.56 -1.10
C GLY A 186 0.76 -1.55 -0.99
N GLN A 187 1.39 -1.62 0.19
CA GLN A 187 2.49 -2.53 0.48
C GLN A 187 2.06 -3.84 1.15
N THR A 188 0.75 -4.01 1.39
CA THR A 188 0.19 -5.14 2.11
C THR A 188 -0.58 -6.03 1.16
N VAL A 189 -0.37 -7.35 1.28
CA VAL A 189 -1.29 -8.36 0.75
C VAL A 189 -2.06 -8.90 1.94
N TYR A 190 -3.36 -8.66 1.97
CA TYR A 190 -4.26 -9.34 2.91
C TYR A 190 -4.57 -10.73 2.36
N ALA A 191 -4.58 -11.73 3.23
CA ALA A 191 -4.91 -13.09 2.84
C ALA A 191 -5.84 -13.75 3.85
N ASN A 192 -6.90 -14.39 3.39
CA ASN A 192 -7.61 -15.38 4.19
C ASN A 192 -6.70 -16.60 4.40
N VAL A 193 -6.76 -17.19 5.60
CA VAL A 193 -6.14 -18.49 5.88
C VAL A 193 -7.25 -19.54 5.96
N TRP A 194 -7.30 -20.44 4.98
CA TRP A 194 -8.41 -21.37 4.82
C TRP A 194 -8.57 -22.31 6.03
N GLY A 195 -9.82 -22.47 6.48
CA GLY A 195 -10.16 -23.26 7.66
C GLY A 195 -9.90 -22.54 8.99
N SER A 196 -9.63 -21.24 8.96
CA SER A 196 -9.52 -20.38 10.14
C SER A 196 -10.36 -19.12 9.97
N ASP A 197 -10.63 -18.45 11.09
CA ASP A 197 -11.33 -17.16 11.13
C ASP A 197 -10.33 -15.99 11.13
N SER A 198 -9.17 -16.17 10.49
CA SER A 198 -8.08 -15.18 10.49
C SER A 198 -7.81 -14.62 9.09
N ILE A 199 -7.53 -13.32 9.06
CA ILE A 199 -6.95 -12.63 7.91
C ILE A 199 -5.55 -12.17 8.33
N ILE A 200 -4.54 -12.40 7.49
CA ILE A 200 -3.18 -11.95 7.76
C ILE A 200 -2.81 -10.80 6.84
N ALA A 201 -2.11 -9.79 7.38
CA ALA A 201 -1.54 -8.68 6.63
C ALA A 201 -0.06 -8.97 6.34
N ILE A 202 0.26 -9.27 5.08
CA ILE A 202 1.59 -9.70 4.64
C ILE A 202 2.33 -8.52 4.01
N ASP A 203 3.56 -8.24 4.43
CA ASP A 203 4.43 -7.31 3.71
C ASP A 203 4.83 -7.91 2.36
N LYS A 204 4.40 -7.28 1.26
CA LYS A 204 4.59 -7.81 -0.09
C LYS A 204 6.05 -7.84 -0.56
N THR A 205 6.97 -7.25 0.19
CA THR A 205 8.40 -7.24 -0.12
C THR A 205 9.15 -8.33 0.65
N THR A 206 8.79 -8.55 1.92
CA THR A 206 9.52 -9.49 2.79
C THR A 206 8.82 -10.82 2.98
N GLY A 207 7.51 -10.90 2.74
CA GLY A 207 6.68 -12.09 3.04
C GLY A 207 6.37 -12.23 4.53
N GLU A 208 6.76 -11.25 5.36
CA GLU A 208 6.52 -11.30 6.79
C GLU A 208 5.09 -10.86 7.10
N VAL A 209 4.39 -11.63 7.93
CA VAL A 209 3.10 -11.25 8.51
C VAL A 209 3.31 -10.13 9.53
N LYS A 210 2.74 -8.95 9.24
CA LYS A 210 2.83 -7.76 10.09
C LYS A 210 1.74 -7.72 11.17
N SER A 211 0.56 -8.21 10.85
CA SER A 211 -0.52 -8.38 11.82
C SER A 211 -1.46 -9.51 11.42
N THR A 212 -2.21 -9.99 12.40
CA THR A 212 -3.31 -10.93 12.20
C THR A 212 -4.58 -10.27 12.70
N ILE A 213 -5.60 -10.29 11.85
CA ILE A 213 -6.95 -9.82 12.13
C ILE A 213 -7.79 -11.03 12.51
N ASP A 214 -8.37 -10.99 13.71
CA ASP A 214 -9.34 -12.00 14.16
C ASP A 214 -10.75 -11.61 13.68
N ALA A 215 -11.29 -12.41 12.76
CA ALA A 215 -12.61 -12.21 12.17
C ALA A 215 -13.65 -13.20 12.71
N SER A 216 -13.37 -13.91 13.81
CA SER A 216 -14.32 -14.86 14.43
C SER A 216 -15.66 -14.23 14.81
N VAL A 217 -15.66 -12.93 15.16
CA VAL A 217 -16.91 -12.18 15.43
C VAL A 217 -17.87 -12.14 14.23
N LEU A 218 -17.34 -12.28 13.00
CA LEU A 218 -18.16 -12.34 11.78
C LEU A 218 -18.75 -13.72 11.56
N THR A 219 -18.09 -14.78 12.03
CA THR A 219 -18.49 -16.18 11.77
C THR A 219 -19.59 -16.67 12.71
N GLU A 220 -19.77 -16.04 13.89
CA GLU A 220 -20.68 -16.49 14.95
C GLU A 220 -22.15 -16.68 14.53
N ASN A 221 -22.62 -15.95 13.51
CA ASN A 221 -24.04 -15.98 13.09
C ASN A 221 -24.23 -16.52 11.67
N GLU A 222 -23.17 -17.08 11.07
CA GLU A 222 -23.22 -17.64 9.71
C GLU A 222 -23.54 -19.14 9.74
N SER A 223 -23.81 -19.71 8.58
CA SER A 223 -24.28 -21.10 8.44
C SER A 223 -23.28 -22.13 9.01
N ASP A 224 -23.78 -23.14 9.70
CA ASP A 224 -22.98 -24.25 10.29
C ASP A 224 -22.49 -25.28 9.24
N GLY A 225 -22.51 -24.96 7.95
CA GLY A 225 -22.03 -25.86 6.90
C GLY A 225 -20.52 -26.07 7.01
N TYR A 226 -20.06 -27.31 6.79
CA TYR A 226 -18.64 -27.69 6.96
C TYR A 226 -17.66 -26.84 6.12
N ASN A 227 -18.12 -26.31 4.99
CA ASN A 227 -17.31 -25.49 4.08
C ASN A 227 -17.73 -24.02 4.08
N ASP A 228 -18.60 -23.59 5.00
CA ASP A 228 -19.17 -22.24 5.04
C ASP A 228 -18.21 -21.31 5.79
N VAL A 229 -16.98 -21.23 5.28
CA VAL A 229 -15.84 -20.59 5.94
C VAL A 229 -15.63 -19.16 5.45
N LEU A 230 -15.00 -18.34 6.30
CA LEU A 230 -14.47 -17.02 5.95
C LEU A 230 -13.62 -17.09 4.67
N ASN A 231 -14.00 -16.34 3.65
CA ASN A 231 -13.27 -16.23 2.38
C ASN A 231 -13.84 -15.08 1.53
N GLY A 232 -12.99 -14.15 1.10
CA GLY A 232 -13.38 -12.96 0.33
C GLY A 232 -13.06 -11.68 1.07
N ILE A 233 -12.15 -10.88 0.51
CA ILE A 233 -11.66 -9.61 1.07
C ILE A 233 -11.65 -8.61 -0.07
N ALA A 234 -12.37 -7.50 0.05
CA ALA A 234 -12.28 -6.42 -0.92
C ALA A 234 -12.12 -5.07 -0.24
N TYR A 235 -11.06 -4.35 -0.57
CA TYR A 235 -10.79 -3.02 -0.04
C TYR A 235 -11.71 -2.00 -0.70
N PHE A 236 -12.30 -1.12 0.10
CA PHE A 236 -13.18 -0.05 -0.35
C PHE A 236 -12.49 1.31 -0.12
N PRO A 237 -11.74 1.84 -1.10
CA PRO A 237 -10.87 3.00 -0.93
C PRO A 237 -11.61 4.26 -0.46
N GLU A 238 -12.85 4.48 -0.90
CA GLU A 238 -13.66 5.65 -0.55
C GLU A 238 -13.98 5.72 0.95
N ARG A 239 -13.92 4.60 1.65
CA ARG A 239 -14.25 4.47 3.07
C ARG A 239 -13.08 4.06 3.94
N ASP A 240 -11.94 3.73 3.33
CA ASP A 240 -10.79 3.11 4.01
C ASP A 240 -11.22 1.92 4.89
N ALA A 241 -11.98 1.02 4.26
CA ALA A 241 -12.65 -0.11 4.90
C ALA A 241 -12.56 -1.35 4.01
N PHE A 242 -12.96 -2.50 4.51
CA PHE A 242 -12.96 -3.77 3.79
C PHE A 242 -14.36 -4.36 3.79
N LEU A 243 -14.77 -4.92 2.66
CA LEU A 243 -15.88 -5.85 2.59
C LEU A 243 -15.35 -7.26 2.82
N ILE A 244 -15.93 -7.95 3.80
CA ILE A 244 -15.58 -9.30 4.21
C ILE A 244 -16.83 -10.18 4.17
N THR A 245 -16.69 -11.38 3.62
CA THR A 245 -17.75 -12.40 3.61
C THR A 245 -17.13 -13.80 3.68
N GLY A 246 -17.93 -14.81 3.36
CA GLY A 246 -17.49 -16.19 3.30
C GLY A 246 -18.34 -17.04 2.38
N LYS A 247 -17.93 -18.28 2.24
CA LYS A 247 -18.58 -19.27 1.39
C LYS A 247 -19.96 -19.56 1.96
N ASN A 248 -21.01 -19.39 1.14
CA ASN A 248 -22.41 -19.60 1.52
C ASN A 248 -22.88 -18.75 2.71
N TRP A 249 -22.15 -17.69 3.06
CA TRP A 249 -22.59 -16.76 4.11
C TRP A 249 -23.83 -16.00 3.67
N THR A 250 -24.70 -15.74 4.64
CA THR A 250 -25.91 -14.92 4.46
C THR A 250 -25.64 -13.43 4.60
N SER A 251 -24.45 -13.07 5.09
CA SER A 251 -24.05 -11.68 5.32
C SER A 251 -22.74 -11.31 4.63
N MET A 252 -22.64 -10.03 4.29
CA MET A 252 -21.39 -9.35 3.96
C MET A 252 -21.20 -8.15 4.87
N HIS A 253 -19.99 -7.96 5.36
CA HIS A 253 -19.66 -7.00 6.41
C HIS A 253 -18.70 -5.95 5.88
N LEU A 254 -19.06 -4.68 6.01
CA LEU A 254 -18.11 -3.59 5.89
C LEU A 254 -17.42 -3.41 7.23
N VAL A 255 -16.10 -3.48 7.25
CA VAL A 255 -15.28 -3.47 8.46
C VAL A 255 -14.11 -2.51 8.34
N SER A 256 -13.63 -2.00 9.47
CA SER A 256 -12.32 -1.32 9.55
C SER A 256 -11.37 -2.13 10.43
N PHE A 257 -10.09 -2.04 10.11
CA PHE A 257 -9.01 -2.62 10.91
C PHE A 257 -8.38 -1.51 11.74
N GLU A 258 -8.62 -1.48 13.04
CA GLU A 258 -7.95 -0.55 13.95
C GLU A 258 -6.75 -1.25 14.60
N ASN A 259 -5.58 -0.61 14.52
CA ASN A 259 -4.44 -1.08 15.29
C ASN A 259 -4.69 -0.78 16.76
N SER A 260 -4.54 -1.80 17.61
CA SER A 260 -4.67 -1.75 19.07
C SER A 260 -3.57 -0.90 19.77
N GLN A 261 -3.10 0.17 19.12
CA GLN A 261 -2.26 1.21 19.68
C GLN A 261 -2.72 2.61 19.26
N THR A 262 -3.82 3.05 19.86
CA THR A 262 -3.83 4.42 20.38
C THR A 262 -3.62 4.33 21.88
N PRO A 263 -2.51 4.85 22.44
CA PRO A 263 -2.55 5.28 23.82
C PRO A 263 -3.76 6.20 23.95
N SER A 264 -4.67 5.87 24.86
CA SER A 264 -5.64 6.81 25.37
C SER A 264 -4.88 7.94 26.07
N ASP A 265 -4.36 8.87 25.29
CA ASP A 265 -4.02 10.20 25.78
C ASP A 265 -5.35 10.89 26.12
N ASP A 266 -5.83 10.57 27.33
CA ASP A 266 -6.66 11.50 28.08
C ASP A 266 -5.95 12.86 28.05
N ASN A 267 -6.57 13.80 27.32
CA ASN A 267 -6.36 15.24 27.41
C ASN A 267 -5.11 15.81 26.71
N ILE A 268 -5.17 15.99 25.38
CA ILE A 268 -4.64 17.20 24.70
C ILE A 268 -5.54 17.50 23.48
N SER A 269 -6.03 18.74 23.44
CA SER A 269 -6.69 19.47 22.35
C SER A 269 -6.57 18.87 20.94
N GLU A 270 -7.72 18.70 20.27
CA GLU A 270 -7.83 18.23 18.89
C GLU A 270 -6.84 18.91 17.92
N PRO A 271 -6.11 18.14 17.10
CA PRO A 271 -5.43 18.71 15.95
C PRO A 271 -6.47 19.15 14.92
N LEU A 272 -6.36 20.40 14.47
CA LEU A 272 -7.20 20.98 13.41
C LEU A 272 -7.30 20.02 12.21
N PRO A 273 -8.50 19.82 11.63
CA PRO A 273 -8.69 18.90 10.51
C PRO A 273 -7.74 19.24 9.35
N LEU A 274 -7.19 18.22 8.70
CA LEU A 274 -6.19 18.31 7.62
C LEU A 274 -6.66 19.20 6.44
N SER A 275 -7.97 19.41 6.29
CA SER A 275 -8.58 20.37 5.37
C SER A 275 -8.23 21.82 5.68
N ILE A 276 -8.14 22.18 6.98
CA ILE A 276 -7.71 23.51 7.44
C ILE A 276 -6.20 23.66 7.23
N LEU A 277 -5.39 22.62 7.46
CA LEU A 277 -3.94 22.68 7.25
C LEU A 277 -3.57 22.83 5.76
N LYS A 278 -4.26 22.11 4.86
CA LYS A 278 -4.15 22.31 3.40
C LYS A 278 -4.60 23.72 2.97
N GLY A 279 -5.64 24.26 3.61
CA GLY A 279 -6.08 25.64 3.42
C GLY A 279 -5.05 26.67 3.86
N ILE A 280 -4.43 26.48 5.03
CA ILE A 280 -3.40 27.38 5.58
C ILE A 280 -2.15 27.40 4.69
N SER A 281 -1.70 26.23 4.20
CA SER A 281 -0.57 26.14 3.27
C SER A 281 -0.83 26.94 1.98
N SER A 282 -2.04 26.82 1.43
CA SER A 282 -2.45 27.55 0.22
C SER A 282 -2.50 29.07 0.45
N VAL A 283 -3.02 29.52 1.59
CA VAL A 283 -3.07 30.95 1.96
C VAL A 283 -1.67 31.52 2.21
N LEU A 284 -0.79 30.77 2.87
CA LEU A 284 0.61 31.16 3.08
C LEU A 284 1.38 31.26 1.77
N LEU A 285 1.14 30.34 0.82
CA LEU A 285 1.75 30.37 -0.51
C LEU A 285 1.29 31.61 -1.30
N ILE A 286 0.00 31.95 -1.25
CA ILE A 286 -0.56 33.15 -1.89
C ILE A 286 0.02 34.42 -1.22
N ALA A 287 0.09 34.47 0.11
CA ALA A 287 0.67 35.59 0.83
C ALA A 287 2.16 35.79 0.48
N ALA A 288 2.94 34.72 0.42
CA ALA A 288 4.34 34.77 -0.01
C ALA A 288 4.48 35.29 -1.45
N LEU A 289 3.63 34.83 -2.38
CA LEU A 289 3.61 35.29 -3.76
C LEU A 289 3.28 36.79 -3.86
N VAL A 290 2.33 37.29 -3.07
CA VAL A 290 1.98 38.73 -3.02
C VAL A 290 3.13 39.57 -2.48
N ILE A 291 3.86 39.09 -1.46
CA ILE A 291 5.06 39.76 -0.92
C ILE A 291 6.19 39.80 -1.96
N ILE A 292 6.41 38.70 -2.69
CA ILE A 292 7.41 38.64 -3.76
C ILE A 292 7.05 39.60 -4.90
N LEU A 293 5.79 39.60 -5.36
CA LEU A 293 5.35 40.50 -6.43
C LEU A 293 5.39 41.98 -6.03
N SER A 294 5.07 42.31 -4.78
CA SER A 294 5.13 43.69 -4.27
C SER A 294 6.57 44.19 -4.10
N SER A 295 7.49 43.33 -3.63
CA SER A 295 8.92 43.66 -3.53
C SER A 295 9.57 43.84 -4.91
N LEU A 296 9.20 43.05 -5.91
CA LEU A 296 9.62 43.25 -7.30
C LEU A 296 9.13 44.58 -7.89
N ARG A 297 7.90 45.00 -7.58
CA ARG A 297 7.38 46.32 -7.99
C ARG A 297 8.13 47.46 -7.32
N LEU A 298 8.45 47.33 -6.03
CA LEU A 298 9.23 48.32 -5.30
C LEU A 298 10.65 48.44 -5.86
N LEU A 299 11.30 47.30 -6.14
CA LEU A 299 12.62 47.27 -6.76
C LEU A 299 12.61 47.94 -8.14
N SER A 300 11.60 47.65 -8.97
CA SER A 300 11.41 48.31 -10.27
C SER A 300 11.23 49.83 -10.14
N ALA A 301 10.48 50.29 -9.15
CA ALA A 301 10.30 51.72 -8.88
C ALA A 301 11.60 52.40 -8.43
N ILE A 302 12.39 51.74 -7.57
CA ILE A 302 13.69 52.22 -7.13
C ILE A 302 14.66 52.32 -8.31
N VAL A 303 14.74 51.28 -9.14
CA VAL A 303 15.59 51.30 -10.34
C VAL A 303 15.19 52.43 -11.28
N ARG A 304 13.89 52.62 -11.55
CA ARG A 304 13.40 53.75 -12.36
C ARG A 304 13.77 55.11 -11.77
N PHE A 305 13.67 55.26 -10.45
CA PHE A 305 14.07 56.50 -9.77
C PHE A 305 15.56 56.81 -9.95
N PHE A 306 16.44 55.81 -9.79
CA PHE A 306 17.87 55.98 -10.00
C PHE A 306 18.22 56.27 -11.46
N VAL A 307 17.57 55.61 -12.42
CA VAL A 307 17.74 55.89 -13.85
C VAL A 307 17.36 57.34 -14.17
N LEU A 308 16.23 57.84 -13.64
CA LEU A 308 15.81 59.23 -13.82
C LEU A 308 16.77 60.23 -13.16
N MET A 309 17.29 59.91 -11.97
CA MET A 309 18.30 60.72 -11.28
C MET A 309 19.59 60.83 -12.10
N ILE A 310 20.08 59.72 -12.68
CA ILE A 310 21.27 59.70 -13.52
C ILE A 310 21.03 60.52 -14.80
N ALA A 311 19.87 60.35 -15.44
CA ALA A 311 19.51 61.11 -16.63
C ALA A 311 19.45 62.63 -16.37
N ARG A 312 18.90 63.05 -15.23
CA ARG A 312 18.81 64.47 -14.84
C ARG A 312 20.17 65.08 -14.53
N ARG A 313 21.09 64.32 -13.94
CA ARG A 313 22.48 64.76 -13.68
C ARG A 313 23.27 65.03 -14.97
N GLN A 314 22.99 64.31 -16.05
CA GLN A 314 23.71 64.52 -17.32
C GLN A 314 23.23 65.77 -18.08
N THR A 315 22.03 66.26 -17.80
CA THR A 315 21.52 67.51 -18.40
C THR A 315 21.98 68.79 -17.69
N GLU A 316 22.59 68.68 -16.51
CA GLU A 316 23.03 69.83 -15.68
C GLU A 316 24.56 70.08 -15.75
N GLN A 317 25.30 69.37 -16.60
CA GLN A 317 26.73 69.62 -16.77
C GLN A 317 26.96 70.99 -17.46
N PRO A 318 27.75 71.91 -16.87
CA PRO A 318 28.07 73.20 -17.49
C PRO A 318 28.90 72.98 -18.76
N PRO A 319 28.81 73.88 -19.76
CA PRO A 319 29.62 73.77 -20.97
C PRO A 319 31.12 73.81 -20.63
N ALA A 320 31.89 73.01 -21.35
CA ALA A 320 33.32 72.81 -21.13
C ALA A 320 34.10 74.14 -21.21
N PRO A 321 35.11 74.35 -20.34
CA PRO A 321 35.96 75.53 -20.38
C PRO A 321 36.90 75.48 -21.58
N SER A 322 37.11 76.63 -22.23
CA SER A 322 38.03 76.83 -23.35
C SER A 322 39.48 76.61 -22.93
N GLU A 323 40.22 75.79 -23.67
CA GLU A 323 41.65 75.51 -23.44
C GLU A 323 42.52 76.72 -23.78
N GLU A 324 43.26 77.21 -22.78
CA GLU A 324 44.32 78.20 -22.93
C GLU A 324 45.69 77.49 -22.93
N LYS A 325 46.52 77.87 -23.90
CA LYS A 325 47.88 77.39 -24.21
C LYS A 325 48.89 77.64 -23.08
N GLN A 326 49.83 76.70 -22.91
CA GLN A 326 51.25 76.97 -22.60
C GLN A 326 52.07 75.72 -22.95
N GLU A 327 52.81 75.73 -24.07
CA GLU A 327 54.23 76.11 -24.20
C GLU A 327 55.20 75.11 -23.57
N GLY A 328 55.79 74.28 -24.43
CA GLY A 328 57.08 73.63 -24.18
C GLY A 328 58.16 74.31 -25.02
N GLY A 329 59.14 74.93 -24.35
CA GLY A 329 60.50 75.06 -24.89
C GLY A 329 61.21 73.70 -24.83
N GLU A 330 62.36 73.44 -25.45
CA GLU A 330 63.35 74.26 -26.15
C GLU A 330 64.37 73.26 -26.76
N ALA A 331 65.10 73.68 -27.80
CA ALA A 331 66.51 73.33 -28.13
C ALA A 331 66.78 73.06 -29.63
N ARG A 332 67.17 74.10 -30.37
CA ARG A 332 68.54 74.31 -30.91
C ARG A 332 68.61 75.58 -31.75
#